data_AF-A0A5D9C241-F1
#
_entry.id   AF-A0A5D9C241-F1
#
_cell.length_a   1.000
_cell.length_b   1.000
_cell.length_c   1.000
_cell.angle_alpha   90.00
_cell.angle_beta   90.00
_cell.angle_gamma   90.00
#
_symmetry.space_group_name_H-M   'P 1'
#
loop_
_entity.id
_entity.type
_entity.pdbx_description
1 polymer ?
#
loop_
_entity_poly.entity_id
_entity_poly.type
_entity_poly.pdbx_seq_one_letter_code
_entity_poly.pdbx_strand_id
1 'polypeptide(L)' 'MTATQLQTLLIRLLVRAHGGDIRSWRQALGPVRRYDVATHPHCNWAVAPSGSARQNGAIEDLCDQVRGEHPIIGE' A
#
# COMPACT_ATOMS: atom_id res chain seq x y z
N MET A 1 -10.89 -3.89 -7.18
CA MET A 1 -9.50 -3.88 -6.68
C MET A 1 -9.38 -4.88 -5.55
N THR A 2 -8.51 -5.87 -5.65
CA THR A 2 -8.22 -6.86 -4.58
C THR A 2 -6.96 -6.48 -3.80
N ALA A 3 -6.66 -7.14 -2.68
CA ALA A 3 -5.44 -6.87 -1.89
C ALA A 3 -4.16 -7.08 -2.71
N THR A 4 -4.09 -8.14 -3.52
CA THR A 4 -2.96 -8.44 -4.41
C THR A 4 -2.82 -7.42 -5.53
N GLN A 5 -3.93 -6.97 -6.10
CA GLN A 5 -3.94 -5.92 -7.12
C GLN A 5 -3.46 -4.60 -6.53
N LEU A 6 -3.94 -4.23 -5.34
CA LEU A 6 -3.51 -3.03 -4.63
C LEU A 6 -2.03 -3.08 -4.28
N GLN A 7 -1.53 -4.19 -3.73
CA GLN A 7 -0.10 -4.34 -3.42
C GLN A 7 0.77 -4.18 -4.69
N THR A 8 0.32 -4.74 -5.81
CA THR A 8 1.01 -4.60 -7.10
C THR A 8 0.99 -3.16 -7.60
N LEU A 9 -0.13 -2.45 -7.45
CA LEU A 9 -0.26 -1.03 -7.79
C LEU A 9 0.70 -0.18 -6.95
N LEU A 10 0.69 -0.34 -5.62
CA LEU A 10 1.55 0.41 -4.72
C LEU A 10 3.04 0.23 -5.06
N ILE A 11 3.48 -1.01 -5.26
CA ILE A 11 4.88 -1.30 -5.63
C ILE A 11 5.24 -0.64 -6.98
N ARG A 12 4.36 -0.71 -7.98
CA ARG A 12 4.60 -0.07 -9.28
C ARG A 12 4.72 1.44 -9.17
N LEU A 13 3.87 2.07 -8.37
CA LEU A 13 3.90 3.52 -8.14
C LEU A 13 5.17 3.93 -7.38
N LEU A 14 5.59 3.17 -6.36
CA LEU A 14 6.83 3.42 -5.62
C LEU A 14 8.07 3.34 -6.53
N VAL A 15 8.18 2.28 -7.33
CA VAL A 15 9.29 2.13 -8.29
C VAL A 15 9.29 3.28 -9.31
N ARG A 16 8.12 3.69 -9.80
CA ARG A 16 8.00 4.78 -10.76
C ARG A 16 8.39 6.14 -10.15
N ALA A 17 7.99 6.42 -8.92
CA ALA A 17 8.21 7.72 -8.28
C ALA A 17 9.58 7.86 -7.63
N HIS A 18 10.12 6.79 -7.04
CA HIS A 18 11.33 6.83 -6.22
C HIS A 18 12.49 5.97 -6.77
N GLY A 19 12.29 5.24 -7.87
CA GLY A 19 13.26 4.30 -8.41
C GLY A 19 13.42 3.07 -7.51
N GLY A 20 14.58 2.41 -7.60
CA GLY A 20 14.87 1.19 -6.84
C GLY A 20 14.22 -0.06 -7.44
N ASP A 21 14.32 -1.17 -6.72
CA ASP A 21 13.86 -2.46 -7.20
C ASP A 21 12.53 -2.91 -6.57
N ILE A 22 11.74 -3.67 -7.34
CA ILE A 22 10.43 -4.22 -6.95
C ILE A 22 10.51 -5.06 -5.67
N ARG A 23 11.60 -5.82 -5.48
CA ARG A 23 11.74 -6.74 -4.35
C ARG A 23 11.99 -5.95 -3.05
N SER A 24 12.82 -4.92 -3.07
CA SER A 24 13.07 -4.03 -1.95
C SER A 24 11.82 -3.26 -1.53
N TRP A 25 11.04 -2.75 -2.50
CA TRP A 25 9.77 -2.09 -2.17
C TRP A 25 8.72 -3.06 -1.63
N ARG A 26 8.63 -4.27 -2.17
CA ARG A 26 7.77 -5.33 -1.61
C ARG A 26 8.20 -5.71 -0.19
N GLN A 27 9.51 -5.82 0.00
CA GLN A 27 10.28 -5.75 1.24
C GLN A 27 9.66 -4.83 2.28
N ALA A 28 9.83 -3.54 2.00
CA ALA A 28 9.49 -2.45 2.90
C ALA A 28 7.99 -2.28 3.09
N LEU A 29 7.18 -2.49 2.05
CA LEU A 29 5.72 -2.33 2.10
C LEU A 29 5.03 -3.37 3.00
N GLY A 30 5.54 -4.61 2.99
CA GLY A 30 4.86 -5.73 3.62
C GLY A 30 3.55 -6.13 2.92
N PRO A 31 2.75 -7.01 3.54
CA PRO A 31 1.47 -7.43 3.00
C PRO A 31 0.39 -6.36 3.17
N VAL A 32 -0.50 -6.24 2.19
CA VAL A 32 -1.76 -5.50 2.34
C VAL A 32 -2.73 -6.35 3.15
N ARG A 33 -3.15 -5.85 4.30
CA ARG A 33 -4.19 -6.47 5.13
C ARG A 33 -5.53 -5.85 4.76
N ARG A 34 -6.51 -6.69 4.42
CA ARG A 34 -7.90 -6.29 4.24
C ARG A 34 -8.66 -6.53 5.55
N TYR A 35 -9.56 -5.61 5.86
CA TYR A 35 -10.49 -5.65 6.96
C TYR A 35 -11.93 -5.73 6.42
N ASP A 36 -12.85 -6.17 7.27
CA ASP A 36 -14.27 -6.14 6.96
C ASP A 36 -14.78 -4.69 6.93
N VAL A 37 -15.50 -4.34 5.87
CA VAL A 37 -16.12 -3.01 5.70
C VAL A 37 -17.12 -2.72 6.82
N ALA A 38 -17.74 -3.74 7.42
CA ALA A 38 -18.64 -3.56 8.57
C ALA A 38 -17.93 -2.93 9.78
N THR A 39 -16.64 -3.20 9.96
CA THR A 39 -15.82 -2.63 11.05
C THR A 39 -14.95 -1.47 10.58
N HIS A 40 -14.66 -1.40 9.28
CA HIS A 40 -13.79 -0.39 8.66
C HIS A 40 -14.47 0.24 7.43
N PRO A 41 -15.54 1.03 7.62
CA PRO A 41 -16.38 1.53 6.53
C PRO A 41 -15.72 2.60 5.66
N HIS A 42 -14.68 3.28 6.17
CA HIS A 42 -14.01 4.39 5.47
C HIS A 42 -12.73 3.97 4.75
N CYS A 43 -12.04 2.94 5.24
CA CYS A 43 -10.86 2.38 4.62
C CYS A 43 -10.67 0.96 5.13
N ASN A 44 -10.87 -0.03 4.27
CA ASN A 44 -10.88 -1.42 4.70
C ASN A 44 -9.53 -2.12 4.48
N TRP A 45 -8.45 -1.37 4.40
CA TRP A 45 -7.12 -1.95 4.24
C TRP A 45 -6.02 -1.12 4.92
N ALA A 46 -4.94 -1.81 5.27
CA ALA A 46 -3.73 -1.20 5.80
C ALA A 46 -2.49 -1.97 5.37
N VAL A 47 -1.34 -1.31 5.48
CA VAL A 47 0.00 -1.91 5.37
C VAL A 47 0.77 -1.61 6.65
N ALA A 48 1.80 -2.40 6.93
CA ALA A 48 2.69 -2.21 8.07
C ALA A 48 4.13 -2.09 7.55
N PRO A 49 4.58 -0.90 7.13
CA PRO A 49 5.88 -0.72 6.52
C PRO A 49 7.01 -1.02 7.50
N SER A 50 8.08 -1.64 7.00
CA SER A 50 9.25 -2.01 7.80
C SER A 50 10.57 -1.78 7.05
N GLY A 51 10.60 -0.78 6.16
CA GLY A 51 11.80 -0.36 5.45
C GLY A 51 12.61 0.67 6.21
N SER A 52 13.56 1.29 5.49
CA SER A 52 14.26 2.49 5.98
C SER A 52 13.30 3.66 6.20
N ALA A 53 13.72 4.68 6.95
CA ALA A 53 12.93 5.89 7.18
C ALA A 53 12.45 6.54 5.86
N ARG A 54 13.31 6.58 4.83
CA ARG A 54 12.95 7.06 3.49
C ARG A 54 11.86 6.21 2.83
N GLN A 55 11.98 4.88 2.93
CA GLN A 55 10.99 3.98 2.33
C GLN A 55 9.65 4.08 3.05
N ASN A 56 9.66 4.13 4.38
CA ASN A 56 8.43 4.22 5.17
C ASN A 56 7.69 5.52 4.88
N GLY A 57 8.38 6.67 4.85
CA GLY A 57 7.76 7.94 4.48
C GLY A 57 7.13 7.90 3.07
N ALA A 58 7.86 7.38 2.08
CA ALA A 58 7.33 7.24 0.72
C ALA A 58 6.11 6.30 0.65
N ILE A 59 6.08 5.23 1.46
CA ILE A 59 4.96 4.31 1.53
C ILE A 59 3.76 4.97 2.20
N GLU A 60 3.96 5.70 3.30
CA GLU A 60 2.92 6.42 4.03
C GLU A 60 2.26 7.48 3.14
N ASP A 61 3.06 8.34 2.51
CA ASP A 61 2.59 9.37 1.58
C ASP A 61 1.77 8.78 0.43
N LEU A 62 2.27 7.70 -0.19
CA LEU A 62 1.56 7.03 -1.27
C LEU A 62 0.27 6.36 -0.79
N CYS A 63 0.26 5.76 0.41
CA CYS A 63 -0.94 5.14 0.95
C CYS A 63 -2.04 6.17 1.17
N ASP A 64 -1.70 7.35 1.68
CA ASP A 64 -2.68 8.42 1.89
C ASP A 64 -3.26 8.93 0.57
N GLN A 65 -2.45 9.07 -0.47
CA GLN A 65 -2.95 9.39 -1.81
C GLN A 65 -3.89 8.28 -2.34
N VAL A 66 -3.46 7.03 -2.31
CA VAL A 66 -4.23 5.91 -2.89
C VAL A 66 -5.51 5.64 -2.12
N ARG A 67 -5.56 5.90 -0.81
CA ARG A 67 -6.81 5.84 -0.02
C ARG A 67 -7.85 6.85 -0.49
N GLY A 68 -7.45 8.00 -1.04
CA GLY A 68 -8.36 8.96 -1.65
C GLY A 68 -9.09 8.41 -2.88
N GLU A 69 -8.44 7.53 -3.64
CA GLU A 69 -8.99 6.95 -4.88
C GLU A 69 -9.63 5.56 -4.65
N HIS A 70 -9.04 4.77 -3.76
CA HIS A 70 -9.37 3.36 -3.53
C HIS A 70 -9.44 3.03 -2.02
N PRO A 71 -10.34 3.64 -1.25
CA PRO A 71 -10.46 3.37 0.18
C PRO A 71 -10.96 1.96 0.49
N ILE A 72 -11.78 1.38 -0.38
CA ILE A 72 -12.41 0.08 -0.18
C ILE A 72 -11.97 -0.90 -1.28
N ILE A 73 -11.42 -2.04 -0.85
CA ILE A 73 -11.01 -3.15 -1.72
C ILE A 73 -11.85 -4.39 -1.48
N GLY A 74 -12.07 -5.15 -2.56
CA GLY A 74 -12.74 -6.45 -2.54
C GLY A 74 -11.79 -7.58 -2.18
N GLU A 75 -12.35 -8.77 -2.15
CA GLU A 75 -11.64 -10.03 -1.98
C GLU A 75 -10.73 -10.33 -3.19
#